data_AF-A0A245ZLN0-F1
#
_entry.id   AF-A0A245ZLN0-F1
#
_cell.length_a   1.000
_cell.length_b   1.000
_cell.length_c   1.000
_cell.angle_alpha   90.00
_cell.angle_beta   90.00
_cell.angle_gamma   90.00
#
_symmetry.space_group_name_H-M   'P 1'
#
loop_
_entity.id
_entity.type
_entity.pdbx_description
1 polymer ?
#
loop_
_entity_poly.entity_id
_entity_poly.type
_entity_poly.pdbx_seq_one_letter_code
_entity_poly.pdbx_strand_id
1 'polypeptide(L)'
;MAENRYWRATCLVNDMFTKIARLFTIKTKFEAFMVIYGLGLGATERGVHYVRDYPGMGGWLLFSLCPIAVFMAGGRILESVERNSE
;
A
#
# COMPACT_ATOMS: atom_id res chain seq x y z
N MET A 1 -18.22 29.43 -10.56
CA MET A 1 -18.32 29.39 -9.08
C MET A 1 -17.95 28.02 -8.45
N ALA A 2 -17.19 27.13 -9.11
CA ALA A 2 -16.84 25.79 -8.57
C ALA A 2 -15.33 25.57 -8.24
N GLU A 3 -14.45 26.45 -8.70
CA GLU A 3 -12.98 26.24 -8.64
C GLU A 3 -12.37 26.56 -7.26
N ASN A 4 -12.94 27.50 -6.51
CA ASN A 4 -12.38 27.97 -5.24
C ASN A 4 -12.64 27.03 -4.04
N ARG A 5 -13.43 25.96 -4.23
CA ARG A 5 -13.68 24.94 -3.19
C ARG A 5 -12.65 23.80 -3.24
N TYR A 6 -12.00 23.61 -4.39
CA TYR A 6 -11.01 22.55 -4.57
C TYR A 6 -9.72 22.89 -3.80
N TRP A 7 -9.27 24.15 -3.84
CA TRP A 7 -8.08 24.63 -3.12
C TRP A 7 -8.17 24.56 -1.58
N ARG A 8 -9.33 24.80 -0.96
CA ARG A 8 -9.47 24.66 0.51
C ARG A 8 -9.49 23.21 0.97
N ALA A 9 -10.07 22.31 0.17
CA ALA A 9 -10.07 20.88 0.46
C ALA A 9 -8.65 20.28 0.31
N THR A 10 -7.92 20.63 -0.75
CA THR A 10 -6.55 20.14 -0.95
C THR A 10 -5.55 20.66 0.08
N CYS A 11 -5.68 21.91 0.57
CA CYS A 11 -4.78 22.42 1.63
C CYS A 11 -4.95 21.68 2.97
N LEU A 12 -6.19 21.38 3.40
CA LEU A 12 -6.44 20.61 4.63
C LEU A 12 -6.02 19.14 4.50
N VAL A 13 -6.26 18.54 3.32
CA VAL A 13 -5.88 17.16 3.03
C VAL A 13 -4.35 17.03 2.95
N ASN A 14 -3.63 17.97 2.32
CA ASN A 14 -2.16 17.93 2.29
C ASN A 14 -1.53 18.02 3.69
N ASP A 15 -2.05 18.85 4.60
CA ASP A 15 -1.51 18.96 5.97
C ASP A 15 -1.77 17.70 6.82
N MET A 16 -2.97 17.13 6.72
CA MET A 16 -3.29 15.85 7.39
C MET A 16 -2.51 14.67 6.82
N PHE A 17 -2.43 14.53 5.50
CA PHE A 17 -1.65 13.46 4.87
C PHE A 17 -0.16 13.58 5.17
N THR A 18 0.37 14.81 5.30
CA THR A 18 1.76 15.02 5.71
C THR A 18 1.98 14.57 7.17
N LYS A 19 1.02 14.82 8.08
CA LYS A 19 1.10 14.34 9.47
C LYS A 19 0.95 12.83 9.58
N ILE A 20 0.06 12.21 8.79
CA ILE A 20 -0.11 10.76 8.73
C ILE A 20 1.13 10.10 8.11
N ALA A 21 1.70 10.68 7.05
CA ALA A 21 2.93 10.21 6.43
C ALA A 21 4.14 10.29 7.37
N ARG A 22 4.18 11.28 8.29
CA ARG A 22 5.21 11.33 9.35
C ARG A 22 5.08 10.20 10.37
N LEU A 23 3.88 9.66 10.58
CA LEU A 23 3.66 8.47 11.41
C LEU A 23 4.13 7.19 10.69
N PHE A 24 4.13 7.19 9.36
CA PHE A 24 4.75 6.17 8.50
C PHE A 24 6.20 6.52 8.11
N THR A 25 6.93 7.25 8.95
CA THR A 25 8.40 7.37 8.80
C THR A 25 9.02 6.04 9.23
N ILE A 26 9.08 5.09 8.30
CA ILE A 26 9.63 3.75 8.52
C ILE A 26 11.12 3.90 8.81
N LYS A 27 11.48 3.79 10.09
CA LYS A 27 12.86 4.03 10.54
C LYS A 27 13.69 2.76 10.56
N THR A 28 13.04 1.61 10.61
CA THR A 28 13.69 0.32 10.74
C THR A 28 13.26 -0.63 9.64
N LYS A 29 14.17 -1.52 9.23
CA LYS A 29 13.87 -2.59 8.27
C LYS A 29 12.71 -3.49 8.76
N PHE A 30 12.61 -3.70 10.08
CA PHE A 30 11.55 -4.49 10.70
C PHE A 30 10.15 -3.89 10.54
N GLU A 31 9.99 -2.57 10.69
CA GLU A 31 8.71 -1.90 10.43
C GLU A 31 8.29 -2.04 8.96
N ALA A 32 9.24 -1.92 8.03
CA ALA A 32 8.98 -2.12 6.61
C ALA A 32 8.42 -3.53 6.34
N PHE A 33 9.06 -4.56 6.89
CA PHE A 33 8.60 -5.95 6.76
C PHE A 33 7.22 -6.16 7.39
N MET A 34 6.95 -5.57 8.55
CA MET A 34 5.64 -5.69 9.23
C MET A 34 4.51 -5.07 8.39
N VAL A 35 4.76 -3.93 7.74
CA VAL A 35 3.78 -3.27 6.86
C VAL A 35 3.54 -4.10 5.60
N ILE A 36 4.60 -4.55 4.90
CA ILE A 36 4.48 -5.37 3.70
C ILE A 36 3.73 -6.67 4.00
N TYR A 37 4.03 -7.28 5.15
CA TYR A 37 3.35 -8.49 5.61
C TYR A 37 1.86 -8.25 5.89
N GLY A 38 1.51 -7.16 6.58
CA GLY A 38 0.11 -6.79 6.83
C GLY A 38 -0.69 -6.51 5.55
N LEU A 39 -0.08 -5.79 4.61
CA LEU A 39 -0.67 -5.52 3.29
C LEU A 39 -0.85 -6.82 2.48
N GLY A 40 0.14 -7.71 2.50
CA GLY A 40 0.09 -9.00 1.80
C GLY A 40 -0.97 -9.94 2.37
N LEU A 41 -1.09 -10.04 3.69
CA LEU A 41 -2.11 -10.87 4.34
C LEU A 41 -3.53 -10.41 3.98
N GLY A 42 -3.82 -9.11 4.10
CA GLY A 42 -5.15 -8.58 3.76
C GLY A 42 -5.51 -8.73 2.28
N ALA A 43 -4.52 -8.53 1.40
CA ALA A 43 -4.65 -8.76 -0.04
C ALA A 43 -4.98 -10.21 -0.37
N THR A 44 -4.28 -11.16 0.28
CA THR A 44 -4.44 -12.60 0.06
C THR A 44 -5.79 -13.09 0.57
N GLU A 45 -6.24 -12.65 1.74
CA GLU A 45 -7.53 -13.06 2.32
C GLU A 45 -8.72 -12.63 1.44
N ARG A 46 -8.67 -11.41 0.90
CA ARG A 46 -9.64 -10.94 -0.10
C ARG A 46 -9.51 -11.72 -1.42
N GLY A 47 -8.29 -11.99 -1.87
CA GLY A 47 -7.99 -12.72 -3.09
C GLY A 47 -8.53 -14.16 -3.10
N VAL A 48 -8.43 -14.87 -1.97
CA VAL A 48 -8.98 -16.23 -1.81
C VAL A 48 -10.50 -16.24 -1.99
N HIS A 49 -11.19 -15.18 -1.53
CA HIS A 49 -12.63 -15.06 -1.71
C HIS A 49 -13.02 -15.02 -3.20
N TYR A 50 -12.29 -14.25 -4.02
CA TYR A 50 -12.53 -14.18 -5.47
C TYR A 50 -12.25 -15.49 -6.22
N VAL A 51 -11.30 -16.29 -5.75
CA VAL A 51 -11.02 -17.63 -6.31
C VAL A 51 -12.20 -18.58 -6.09
N ARG A 52 -12.92 -18.44 -4.97
CA ARG A 52 -14.08 -19.28 -4.64
C ARG A 52 -15.31 -18.90 -5.46
N ASP A 53 -15.51 -17.62 -5.71
CA ASP A 53 -16.68 -17.10 -6.43
C ASP A 53 -16.55 -17.25 -7.96
N TYR A 54 -15.33 -17.24 -8.51
CA TYR A 54 -15.06 -17.39 -9.95
C TYR A 54 -14.12 -18.58 -10.23
N PRO A 55 -14.64 -19.81 -10.33
CA PRO A 55 -13.82 -20.97 -10.67
C PRO A 55 -13.32 -20.88 -12.11
N GLY A 56 -12.03 -20.57 -12.28
CA GLY A 56 -11.35 -20.46 -13.58
C GLY A 56 -9.93 -19.89 -13.46
N MET A 57 -9.22 -19.78 -14.60
CA MET A 57 -7.87 -19.17 -14.66
C MET A 57 -7.85 -17.71 -14.19
N GLY A 58 -8.95 -16.97 -14.36
CA GLY A 58 -9.06 -15.57 -13.96
C GLY A 58 -8.95 -15.34 -12.46
N GLY A 59 -9.51 -16.23 -11.63
CA GLY A 59 -9.42 -16.13 -10.17
C GLY A 59 -7.98 -16.29 -9.66
N TRP A 60 -7.24 -17.24 -10.22
CA TRP A 60 -5.82 -17.46 -9.91
C TRP A 60 -4.92 -16.32 -10.41
N LEU A 61 -5.24 -15.74 -11.57
CA LEU A 61 -4.50 -14.59 -12.11
C LEU A 61 -4.73 -13.35 -11.24
N LEU A 62 -5.96 -13.07 -10.84
CA LEU A 62 -6.28 -11.95 -9.93
C LEU A 62 -5.70 -12.17 -8.53
N PHE A 63 -5.71 -13.41 -8.04
CA PHE A 63 -5.10 -13.79 -6.77
C PHE A 63 -3.58 -13.60 -6.78
N SER A 64 -2.90 -14.00 -7.84
CA SER A 64 -1.43 -13.90 -7.95
C SER A 64 -0.94 -12.48 -8.24
N LEU A 65 -1.70 -11.69 -8.99
CA LEU A 65 -1.37 -10.27 -9.26
C LEU A 65 -1.31 -9.43 -7.98
N CYS A 66 -2.14 -9.74 -6.98
CA CYS A 66 -2.23 -8.97 -5.74
C CYS A 66 -0.91 -9.01 -4.91
N PRO A 67 -0.38 -10.19 -4.51
CA PRO A 67 0.91 -10.28 -3.86
C PRO A 67 2.06 -9.82 -4.75
N ILE A 68 2.00 -10.03 -6.08
CA ILE A 68 3.02 -9.50 -7.01
C ILE A 68 3.12 -7.96 -6.89
N ALA A 69 1.99 -7.26 -6.87
CA ALA A 69 1.96 -5.81 -6.70
C ALA A 69 2.51 -5.39 -5.32
N VAL A 70 2.15 -6.12 -4.25
CA VAL A 70 2.65 -5.85 -2.89
C VAL A 70 4.16 -6.06 -2.80
N PHE A 71 4.73 -7.08 -3.45
CA PHE A 71 6.18 -7.30 -3.47
C PHE A 71 6.93 -6.23 -4.27
N MET A 72 6.41 -5.77 -5.41
CA MET A 72 7.01 -4.64 -6.15
C MET A 72 7.01 -3.36 -5.31
N ALA A 73 5.91 -3.06 -4.63
CA ALA A 73 5.82 -1.92 -3.72
C ALA A 73 6.75 -2.10 -2.49
N GLY A 74 6.81 -3.31 -1.93
CA GLY A 74 7.67 -3.64 -0.81
C GLY A 74 9.16 -3.49 -1.11
N GLY A 75 9.60 -3.87 -2.31
CA GLY A 75 10.98 -3.67 -2.76
C GLY A 75 11.37 -2.19 -2.79
N ARG A 76 10.50 -1.33 -3.34
CA ARG A 76 10.71 0.13 -3.35
C ARG A 76 10.78 0.73 -1.96
N ILE A 77 9.94 0.26 -1.03
CA ILE A 77 9.94 0.71 0.36
C ILE A 77 11.24 0.28 1.04
N LEU A 78 11.65 -0.99 0.89
CA LEU A 78 12.86 -1.53 1.50
C LEU A 78 14.11 -0.79 1.02
N GLU A 79 14.20 -0.53 -0.29
CA GLU A 79 15.30 0.22 -0.90
C GLU A 79 15.37 1.67 -0.38
N SER A 80 14.22 2.30 -0.09
CA SER A 80 14.20 3.65 0.48
C SER A 80 14.58 3.69 1.97
N VAL A 81 14.31 2.62 2.71
CA VAL A 81 14.69 2.48 4.12
C VAL A 81 16.18 2.18 4.24
N GLU A 82 16.73 1.30 3.41
CA GLU A 82 18.17 0.98 3.37
C GLU A 82 19.01 2.24 3.11
N ARG A 83 18.63 3.06 2.12
CA ARG A 83 19.31 4.34 1.81
C ARG A 83 19.26 5.38 2.93
N ASN A 84 18.29 5.33 3.84
CA ASN A 84 18.22 6.24 5.00
C ASN A 84 19.00 5.71 6.22
N SER A 85 19.49 4.48 6.15
CA SER A 85 20.24 3.81 7.22
C SER A 85 21.75 4.06 7.16
N GLU A 86 22.23 4.66 6.06
CA GLU A 86 23.63 5.02 5.78
C GLU A 86 23.93 6.49 6.14
#